data_AF-A0A6A7KCS3-F1
#
_entry.id   AF-A0A6A7KCS3-F1
#
_cell.length_a   1.000
_cell.length_b   1.000
_cell.length_c   1.000
_cell.angle_alpha   90.00
_cell.angle_beta   90.00
_cell.angle_gamma   90.00
#
_symmetry.space_group_name_H-M   'P 1'
#
loop_
_entity.id
_entity.type
_entity.pdbx_description
1 polymer ?
#
loop_
_entity_poly.entity_id
_entity_poly.type
_entity_poly.pdbx_seq_one_letter_code
_entity_poly.pdbx_strand_id
1 'polypeptide(L)'
;MRMYYKKKISKVLIAILITCFITQNINFTQILAQEINPIMGESQASQEQMVQYYTENSDVTYPQEFLDKSIDLEKFVGLIFDEAVIEGVRADIAFAQIIVNTNWLKFDGKVSINNNNFGNLKNLDGTYETFNFIQEGIRANIQHLKAHASTEPLNQVCVDPEYDLIEPKGLYPNVEDLENEDSEYSNKIVNILQQIIGTQITLSTDNELYEDENEDSNSTNEEKNSTEDLILENTEQKSSIATITTTEVQSSETTDKTIEVTVDVLNIDGTGYTGNTHTIRSSGTSENGVLYQFWVKD
;
A
#
# COMPACT_ATOMS: atom_id res chain seq x y z
N MET A 1 17.38 -5.19 -78.86
CA MET A 1 17.79 -5.99 -77.67
C MET A 1 17.83 -5.17 -76.36
N ARG A 2 18.30 -3.92 -76.35
CA ARG A 2 18.41 -3.04 -75.15
C ARG A 2 17.08 -2.66 -74.47
N MET A 3 15.99 -2.53 -75.24
CA MET A 3 14.65 -2.17 -74.73
C MET A 3 13.94 -3.31 -73.99
N TYR A 4 14.22 -4.56 -74.36
CA TYR A 4 13.63 -5.75 -73.74
C TYR A 4 14.21 -5.99 -72.34
N TYR A 5 15.51 -5.71 -72.16
CA TYR A 5 16.21 -5.88 -70.89
C TYR A 5 15.73 -4.91 -69.80
N LYS A 6 15.46 -3.65 -70.13
CA LYS A 6 14.95 -2.63 -69.17
C LYS A 6 13.57 -2.99 -68.61
N LYS A 7 12.65 -3.50 -69.44
CA LYS A 7 11.31 -3.94 -68.99
C LYS A 7 11.38 -5.13 -68.04
N LYS A 8 12.33 -6.05 -68.25
CA LYS A 8 12.50 -7.25 -67.40
C LYS A 8 13.06 -6.89 -66.02
N ILE A 9 14.04 -5.99 -65.98
CA ILE A 9 14.64 -5.48 -64.73
C ILE A 9 13.62 -4.67 -63.92
N SER A 10 12.80 -3.83 -64.57
CA SER A 10 11.74 -3.07 -63.90
C SER A 10 10.68 -3.96 -63.24
N LYS A 11 10.28 -5.07 -63.89
CA LYS A 11 9.32 -6.02 -63.29
C LYS A 11 9.91 -6.77 -62.09
N VAL A 12 11.20 -7.10 -62.12
CA VAL A 12 11.89 -7.77 -61.00
C VAL A 12 12.04 -6.81 -59.80
N LEU A 13 12.39 -5.55 -60.03
CA LEU A 13 12.45 -4.52 -58.98
C LEU A 13 11.08 -4.25 -58.33
N ILE A 14 10.01 -4.20 -59.14
CA ILE A 14 8.64 -4.05 -58.61
C ILE A 14 8.24 -5.27 -57.77
N ALA A 15 8.58 -6.49 -58.20
CA ALA A 15 8.32 -7.70 -57.42
C ALA A 15 9.10 -7.76 -56.09
N ILE A 16 10.36 -7.29 -56.09
CA ILE A 16 11.18 -7.19 -54.86
C ILE A 16 10.62 -6.13 -53.91
N LEU A 17 10.15 -4.99 -54.42
CA LEU A 17 9.52 -3.96 -53.59
C LEU A 17 8.17 -4.42 -53.01
N ILE A 18 7.36 -5.13 -53.80
CA ILE A 18 6.08 -5.70 -53.32
C ILE A 18 6.33 -6.78 -52.26
N THR A 19 7.32 -7.65 -52.45
CA THR A 19 7.66 -8.67 -51.44
C THR A 19 8.26 -8.05 -50.18
N CYS A 20 9.07 -7.00 -50.30
CA CYS A 20 9.57 -6.23 -49.16
C CYS A 20 8.44 -5.51 -48.40
N PHE A 21 7.44 -4.98 -49.12
CA PHE A 21 6.24 -4.37 -48.53
C PHE A 21 5.37 -5.41 -47.82
N ILE A 22 5.26 -6.63 -48.35
CA ILE A 22 4.56 -7.74 -47.70
C ILE A 22 5.33 -8.20 -46.45
N THR A 23 6.67 -8.22 -46.46
CA THR A 23 7.47 -8.58 -45.27
C THR A 23 7.54 -7.48 -44.21
N GLN A 24 7.35 -6.21 -44.56
CA GLN A 24 7.26 -5.11 -43.58
C GLN A 24 5.85 -4.93 -42.96
N ASN A 25 4.84 -5.63 -43.49
CA ASN A 25 3.48 -5.64 -42.94
C ASN A 25 3.18 -6.88 -42.07
N ILE A 26 4.15 -7.77 -41.86
CA ILE A 26 4.09 -8.74 -40.76
C ILE A 26 4.69 -8.07 -39.52
N ASN A 27 4.15 -6.90 -39.15
CA ASN A 27 4.32 -6.40 -37.80
C ASN A 27 3.50 -7.31 -36.91
N PHE A 28 4.21 -8.24 -36.27
CA PHE A 28 3.94 -8.80 -34.96
C PHE A 28 2.48 -8.64 -34.52
N THR A 29 1.62 -9.57 -34.90
CA THR A 29 0.41 -9.83 -34.11
C THR A 29 0.93 -10.46 -32.82
N GLN A 30 1.40 -9.61 -31.91
CA GLN A 30 1.53 -9.98 -30.51
C GLN A 30 0.09 -10.31 -30.11
N ILE A 31 -0.22 -11.60 -30.03
CA ILE A 31 -1.40 -12.04 -29.29
C ILE A 31 -1.10 -11.53 -27.89
N LEU A 32 -1.67 -10.39 -27.52
CA LEU A 32 -1.66 -9.94 -26.14
C LEU A 32 -2.42 -11.02 -25.40
N ALA A 33 -1.69 -11.93 -24.75
CA ALA A 33 -2.28 -12.73 -23.69
C ALA A 33 -2.87 -11.72 -22.72
N GLN A 34 -4.18 -11.81 -22.48
CA GLN A 34 -4.82 -10.99 -21.46
C GLN A 34 -4.04 -11.25 -20.17
N GLU A 35 -3.41 -10.20 -19.64
CA GLU A 35 -2.79 -10.27 -18.33
C GLU A 35 -3.91 -10.54 -17.35
N ILE A 36 -3.93 -11.75 -16.80
CA ILE A 36 -4.88 -12.13 -15.76
C ILE A 36 -4.39 -11.55 -14.44
N ASN A 37 -5.32 -11.05 -13.63
CA ASN A 37 -5.02 -10.48 -12.33
C ASN A 37 -5.58 -11.38 -11.22
N PRO A 38 -4.84 -12.43 -10.77
CA PRO A 38 -5.28 -13.29 -9.69
C PRO A 38 -5.55 -12.47 -8.42
N ILE A 39 -6.66 -12.71 -7.74
CA ILE A 39 -7.02 -12.02 -6.49
C ILE A 39 -6.17 -12.52 -5.31
N MET A 40 -5.79 -13.79 -5.32
CA MET A 40 -4.93 -14.40 -4.31
C MET A 40 -3.45 -14.22 -4.70
N GLY A 41 -2.58 -14.07 -3.70
CA GLY A 41 -1.12 -14.00 -3.87
C GLY A 41 -0.48 -12.77 -3.23
N GLU A 42 0.80 -12.58 -3.52
CA GLU A 42 1.55 -11.40 -3.07
C GLU A 42 1.17 -10.17 -3.90
N SER A 43 0.98 -9.03 -3.23
CA SER A 43 0.76 -7.75 -3.89
C SER A 43 1.92 -7.40 -4.82
N GLN A 44 1.60 -6.85 -5.99
CA GLN A 44 2.61 -6.38 -6.94
C GLN A 44 2.99 -4.92 -6.68
N ALA A 45 2.05 -4.12 -6.17
CA ALA A 45 2.33 -2.75 -5.74
C ALA A 45 2.65 -2.65 -4.24
N SER A 46 3.51 -1.69 -3.87
CA SER A 46 3.83 -1.37 -2.48
C SER A 46 2.77 -0.47 -1.83
N GLN A 47 2.84 -0.33 -0.50
CA GLN A 47 2.01 0.62 0.26
C GLN A 47 2.25 2.04 -0.20
N GLU A 48 3.50 2.42 -0.41
CA GLU A 48 3.90 3.75 -0.88
C GLU A 48 3.32 4.04 -2.27
N GLN A 49 3.29 3.06 -3.17
CA GLN A 49 2.68 3.24 -4.50
C GLN A 49 1.17 3.51 -4.41
N MET A 50 0.45 2.83 -3.52
CA MET A 50 -0.99 3.06 -3.32
C MET A 50 -1.27 4.43 -2.70
N VAL A 51 -0.48 4.82 -1.69
CA VAL A 51 -0.59 6.14 -1.05
C VAL A 51 -0.27 7.26 -2.05
N GLN A 52 0.82 7.12 -2.80
CA GLN A 52 1.23 8.08 -3.83
C GLN A 52 0.17 8.16 -4.93
N TYR A 53 -0.30 7.02 -5.44
CA TYR A 53 -1.33 6.97 -6.48
C TYR A 53 -2.59 7.70 -6.06
N TYR A 54 -3.10 7.44 -4.86
CA TYR A 54 -4.28 8.13 -4.35
C TYR A 54 -4.04 9.63 -4.24
N THR A 55 -2.89 10.03 -3.69
CA THR A 55 -2.55 11.44 -3.46
C THR A 55 -2.45 12.22 -4.78
N GLU A 56 -1.92 11.60 -5.85
CA GLU A 56 -1.74 12.25 -7.14
C GLU A 56 -3.01 12.28 -8.00
N ASN A 57 -3.92 11.33 -7.83
CA ASN A 57 -5.01 11.08 -8.78
C ASN A 57 -6.42 11.27 -8.18
N SER A 58 -6.56 11.35 -6.86
CA SER A 58 -7.86 11.57 -6.23
C SER A 58 -8.24 13.06 -6.25
N ASP A 59 -9.36 13.39 -6.89
CA ASP A 59 -10.01 14.70 -6.72
C ASP A 59 -10.85 14.78 -5.43
N VAL A 60 -10.90 13.69 -4.64
CA VAL A 60 -11.67 13.60 -3.40
C VAL A 60 -10.75 13.88 -2.21
N THR A 61 -11.08 14.92 -1.43
CA THR A 61 -10.44 15.17 -0.13
C THR A 61 -10.58 13.93 0.74
N TYR A 62 -9.46 13.46 1.29
CA TYR A 62 -9.46 12.30 2.18
C TYR A 62 -10.42 12.54 3.36
N PRO A 63 -11.25 11.55 3.75
CA PRO A 63 -12.35 11.81 4.67
C PRO A 63 -11.92 12.25 6.06
N GLN A 64 -12.52 13.33 6.55
CA GLN A 64 -12.27 13.83 7.90
C GLN A 64 -12.71 12.82 8.96
N GLU A 65 -13.76 12.03 8.68
CA GLU A 65 -14.26 10.97 9.55
C GLU A 65 -13.21 9.88 9.84
N PHE A 66 -12.27 9.66 8.92
CA PHE A 66 -11.17 8.71 9.12
C PHE A 66 -10.04 9.38 9.90
N LEU A 67 -9.72 10.64 9.61
CA LEU A 67 -8.75 11.44 10.35
C LEU A 67 -9.14 11.63 11.82
N ASP A 68 -10.42 11.86 12.11
CA ASP A 68 -10.97 11.98 13.47
C ASP A 68 -10.80 10.69 14.28
N LYS A 69 -10.67 9.54 13.61
CA LYS A 69 -10.35 8.23 14.20
C LYS A 69 -8.84 7.94 14.20
N SER A 70 -8.01 8.95 13.90
CA SER A 70 -6.55 8.82 13.76
C SER A 70 -6.15 7.76 12.72
N ILE A 71 -6.84 7.74 11.59
CA ILE A 71 -6.55 6.90 10.42
C ILE A 71 -6.35 7.82 9.22
N ASP A 72 -5.10 8.24 9.02
CA ASP A 72 -4.66 8.85 7.76
C ASP A 72 -4.59 7.81 6.63
N LEU A 73 -4.28 8.30 5.42
CA LEU A 73 -4.23 7.47 4.23
C LEU A 73 -3.17 6.36 4.34
N GLU A 74 -1.99 6.66 4.87
CA GLU A 74 -0.94 5.66 5.06
C GLU A 74 -1.40 4.54 5.96
N LYS A 75 -2.01 4.87 7.10
CA LYS A 75 -2.56 3.88 8.04
C LYS A 75 -3.74 3.12 7.45
N PHE A 76 -4.59 3.76 6.66
CA PHE A 76 -5.69 3.08 5.96
C PHE A 76 -5.17 2.01 4.99
N VAL A 77 -4.18 2.35 4.16
CA VAL A 77 -3.54 1.40 3.25
C VAL A 77 -2.80 0.31 4.02
N GLY A 78 -2.13 0.66 5.13
CA GLY A 78 -1.49 -0.32 6.03
C GLY A 78 -2.46 -1.34 6.60
N LEU A 79 -3.67 -0.92 7.02
CA LEU A 79 -4.71 -1.83 7.49
C LEU A 79 -5.18 -2.79 6.38
N ILE A 80 -5.24 -2.34 5.13
CA ILE A 80 -5.56 -3.21 3.98
C ILE A 80 -4.48 -4.27 3.81
N PHE A 81 -3.20 -3.89 3.87
CA PHE A 81 -2.09 -4.83 3.80
C PHE A 81 -2.12 -5.87 4.92
N ASP A 82 -2.27 -5.43 6.17
CA ASP A 82 -2.29 -6.32 7.34
C ASP A 82 -3.39 -7.39 7.19
N GLU A 83 -4.61 -7.00 6.83
CA GLU A 83 -5.73 -7.94 6.66
C GLU A 83 -5.56 -8.82 5.42
N ALA A 84 -5.11 -8.26 4.30
CA ALA A 84 -4.96 -8.98 3.02
C ALA A 84 -3.86 -10.05 3.11
N VAL A 85 -2.71 -9.74 3.69
CA VAL A 85 -1.59 -10.68 3.87
C VAL A 85 -2.00 -11.88 4.71
N ILE A 86 -2.76 -11.67 5.79
CA ILE A 86 -3.23 -12.77 6.64
C ILE A 86 -4.10 -13.74 5.84
N GLU A 87 -4.98 -13.23 4.97
CA GLU A 87 -5.89 -14.07 4.18
C GLU A 87 -5.26 -14.59 2.88
N GLY A 88 -4.09 -14.08 2.49
CA GLY A 88 -3.41 -14.39 1.23
C GLY A 88 -4.00 -13.69 0.00
N VAL A 89 -4.76 -12.61 0.23
CA VAL A 89 -5.33 -11.75 -0.81
C VAL A 89 -4.30 -10.69 -1.19
N ARG A 90 -4.27 -10.33 -2.46
CA ARG A 90 -3.48 -9.20 -2.96
C ARG A 90 -4.03 -7.87 -2.43
N ALA A 91 -3.24 -7.16 -1.64
CA ALA A 91 -3.63 -5.88 -1.03
C ALA A 91 -3.84 -4.78 -2.08
N ASP A 92 -3.06 -4.78 -3.16
CA ASP A 92 -3.19 -3.84 -4.28
C ASP A 92 -4.52 -4.00 -5.03
N ILE A 93 -4.96 -5.24 -5.24
CA ILE A 93 -6.30 -5.55 -5.78
C ILE A 93 -7.40 -5.12 -4.82
N ALA A 94 -7.27 -5.44 -3.53
CA ALA A 94 -8.26 -5.06 -2.53
C ALA A 94 -8.41 -3.53 -2.47
N PHE A 95 -7.29 -2.79 -2.45
CA PHE A 95 -7.32 -1.33 -2.48
C PHE A 95 -7.96 -0.81 -3.77
N ALA A 96 -7.56 -1.29 -4.95
CA ALA A 96 -8.16 -0.88 -6.22
C ALA A 96 -9.69 -1.09 -6.22
N GLN A 97 -10.15 -2.26 -5.75
CA GLN A 97 -11.56 -2.58 -5.63
C GLN A 97 -12.29 -1.65 -4.63
N ILE A 98 -11.67 -1.33 -3.50
CA ILE A 98 -12.20 -0.37 -2.52
C ILE A 98 -12.36 1.02 -3.15
N ILE A 99 -11.37 1.50 -3.89
CA ILE A 99 -11.43 2.80 -4.57
C ILE A 99 -12.59 2.85 -5.57
N VAL A 100 -12.82 1.78 -6.33
CA VAL A 100 -13.98 1.68 -7.23
C VAL A 100 -15.30 1.67 -6.44
N ASN A 101 -15.42 0.79 -5.44
CA ASN A 101 -16.65 0.58 -4.68
C ASN A 101 -17.12 1.81 -3.91
N THR A 102 -16.17 2.58 -3.39
CA THR A 102 -16.42 3.76 -2.54
C THR A 102 -16.42 5.06 -3.32
N ASN A 103 -16.14 5.00 -4.62
CA ASN A 103 -15.90 6.17 -5.47
C ASN A 103 -14.82 7.07 -4.86
N TRP A 104 -13.60 6.54 -4.73
CA TRP A 104 -12.45 7.25 -4.12
C TRP A 104 -12.71 7.70 -2.68
N LEU A 105 -13.26 6.81 -1.85
CA LEU A 105 -13.63 7.07 -0.44
C LEU A 105 -14.64 8.21 -0.26
N LYS A 106 -15.37 8.60 -1.31
CA LYS A 106 -16.41 9.64 -1.25
C LYS A 106 -17.71 9.14 -0.64
N PHE A 107 -18.03 7.85 -0.79
CA PHE A 107 -19.26 7.21 -0.29
C PHE A 107 -20.55 7.95 -0.70
N ASP A 108 -20.63 8.41 -1.95
CA ASP A 108 -21.83 9.07 -2.50
C ASP A 108 -22.82 8.11 -3.17
N GLY A 109 -22.63 6.81 -2.95
CA GLY A 109 -23.48 5.73 -3.46
C GLY A 109 -24.54 5.25 -2.46
N LYS A 110 -24.82 3.94 -2.49
CA LYS A 110 -25.83 3.30 -1.62
C LYS A 110 -25.31 3.07 -0.18
N VAL A 111 -23.99 3.07 0.00
CA VAL A 111 -23.30 2.92 1.29
C VAL A 111 -22.74 4.27 1.71
N SER A 112 -22.93 4.63 2.97
CA SER A 112 -22.37 5.83 3.60
C SER A 112 -21.03 5.53 4.26
N ILE A 113 -20.18 6.55 4.40
CA ILE A 113 -18.89 6.45 5.09
C ILE A 113 -19.00 5.88 6.52
N ASN A 114 -20.12 6.16 7.21
CA ASN A 114 -20.36 5.66 8.56
C ASN A 114 -20.62 4.16 8.63
N ASN A 115 -20.92 3.51 7.50
CA ASN A 115 -21.06 2.06 7.45
C ASN A 115 -19.71 1.33 7.57
N ASN A 116 -18.57 2.03 7.33
CA ASN A 116 -17.25 1.42 7.19
C ASN A 116 -17.26 0.20 6.24
N ASN A 117 -18.13 0.19 5.22
CA ASN A 117 -18.36 -0.96 4.36
C ASN A 117 -17.74 -0.69 2.99
N PHE A 118 -16.61 -1.33 2.74
CA PHE A 118 -15.81 -1.09 1.54
C PHE A 118 -16.08 -2.10 0.41
N GLY A 119 -16.84 -3.15 0.70
CA GLY A 119 -17.21 -4.22 -0.24
C GLY A 119 -18.63 -4.13 -0.77
N ASN A 120 -19.42 -3.10 -0.40
CA ASN A 120 -20.86 -3.03 -0.67
C ASN A 120 -21.63 -4.24 -0.11
N LEU A 121 -21.16 -4.80 1.00
CA LEU A 121 -21.66 -6.04 1.60
C LEU A 121 -23.05 -5.84 2.21
N LYS A 122 -23.87 -6.89 2.15
CA LYS A 122 -25.21 -6.89 2.74
C LYS A 122 -25.30 -7.86 3.90
N ASN A 123 -26.12 -7.51 4.88
CA ASN A 123 -26.53 -8.44 5.92
C ASN A 123 -27.60 -9.41 5.41
N LEU A 124 -28.00 -10.36 6.26
CA LEU A 124 -28.99 -11.39 5.93
C LEU A 124 -30.38 -10.82 5.61
N ASP A 125 -30.68 -9.59 6.04
CA ASP A 125 -31.92 -8.88 5.69
C ASP A 125 -31.82 -8.17 4.32
N GLY A 126 -30.69 -8.28 3.63
CA GLY A 126 -30.44 -7.67 2.32
C GLY A 126 -30.15 -6.17 2.36
N THR A 127 -29.92 -5.61 3.56
CA THR A 127 -29.52 -4.21 3.75
C THR A 127 -28.00 -4.07 3.85
N TYR A 128 -27.46 -2.92 3.47
CA TYR A 128 -26.01 -2.69 3.56
C TYR A 128 -25.52 -2.79 4.99
N GLU A 129 -24.50 -3.63 5.20
CA GLU A 129 -23.93 -3.88 6.53
C GLU A 129 -23.18 -2.64 7.07
N THR A 130 -23.18 -2.49 8.39
CA THR A 130 -22.42 -1.48 9.12
C THR A 130 -21.41 -2.15 10.05
N PHE A 131 -20.13 -1.93 9.79
CA PHE A 131 -19.05 -2.42 10.64
C PHE A 131 -18.69 -1.38 11.69
N ASN A 132 -18.35 -1.83 12.90
CA ASN A 132 -18.07 -0.92 14.02
C ASN A 132 -16.73 -0.18 13.82
N PHE A 133 -15.78 -0.85 13.18
CA PHE A 133 -14.43 -0.34 12.94
C PHE A 133 -14.06 -0.39 11.46
N ILE A 134 -13.22 0.56 11.03
CA ILE A 134 -12.67 0.58 9.67
C ILE A 134 -11.92 -0.72 9.35
N GLN A 135 -11.10 -1.20 10.29
CA GLN A 135 -10.39 -2.48 10.15
C GLN A 135 -11.34 -3.67 9.98
N GLU A 136 -12.48 -3.69 10.70
CA GLU A 136 -13.47 -4.77 10.59
C GLU A 136 -14.11 -4.81 9.20
N GLY A 137 -14.46 -3.65 8.66
CA GLY A 137 -15.00 -3.55 7.30
C GLY A 137 -13.98 -3.86 6.20
N ILE A 138 -12.71 -3.49 6.39
CA ILE A 138 -11.61 -3.91 5.51
C ILE A 138 -11.50 -5.43 5.54
N ARG A 139 -11.45 -6.05 6.73
CA ARG A 139 -11.41 -7.50 6.88
C ARG A 139 -12.58 -8.19 6.18
N ALA A 140 -13.79 -7.69 6.34
CA ALA A 140 -14.97 -8.24 5.67
C ALA A 140 -14.81 -8.22 4.14
N ASN A 141 -14.32 -7.11 3.57
CA ASN A 141 -14.04 -7.05 2.14
C ASN A 141 -12.96 -8.06 1.69
N ILE A 142 -11.86 -8.18 2.44
CA ILE A 142 -10.81 -9.17 2.16
C ILE A 142 -11.35 -10.60 2.20
N GLN A 143 -12.18 -10.93 3.18
CA GLN A 143 -12.81 -12.24 3.30
C GLN A 143 -13.75 -12.52 2.11
N HIS A 144 -14.49 -11.51 1.66
CA HIS A 144 -15.35 -11.59 0.49
C HIS A 144 -14.55 -11.89 -0.79
N LEU A 145 -13.45 -11.15 -1.02
CA LEU A 145 -12.52 -11.41 -2.12
C LEU A 145 -11.95 -12.83 -2.08
N LYS A 146 -11.56 -13.30 -0.89
CA LYS A 146 -11.06 -14.67 -0.71
C LYS A 146 -12.12 -15.72 -1.01
N ALA A 147 -13.37 -15.51 -0.60
CA ALA A 147 -14.47 -16.43 -0.89
C ALA A 147 -14.67 -16.62 -2.41
N HIS A 148 -14.58 -15.54 -3.17
CA HIS A 148 -14.67 -15.57 -4.63
C HIS A 148 -13.47 -16.27 -5.26
N ALA A 149 -12.26 -16.04 -4.73
CA ALA A 149 -11.03 -16.41 -5.41
C ALA A 149 -10.37 -17.72 -4.93
N SER A 150 -10.77 -18.26 -3.78
CA SER A 150 -10.11 -19.41 -3.16
C SER A 150 -11.10 -20.39 -2.54
N THR A 151 -10.74 -21.68 -2.58
CA THR A 151 -11.41 -22.74 -1.82
C THR A 151 -10.85 -22.93 -0.41
N GLU A 152 -9.73 -22.28 -0.09
CA GLU A 152 -9.10 -22.36 1.23
C GLU A 152 -9.95 -21.64 2.29
N PRO A 153 -10.01 -22.17 3.53
CA PRO A 153 -10.75 -21.53 4.60
C PRO A 153 -10.14 -20.17 5.00
N LEU A 154 -10.93 -19.34 5.68
CA LEU A 154 -10.43 -18.12 6.30
C LEU A 154 -9.34 -18.41 7.33
N ASN A 155 -8.37 -17.51 7.41
CA ASN A 155 -7.30 -17.55 8.41
C ASN A 155 -7.68 -16.76 9.68
N GLN A 156 -8.71 -15.91 9.59
CA GLN A 156 -9.27 -15.15 10.71
C GLN A 156 -10.75 -15.49 10.96
N VAL A 157 -11.29 -14.94 12.05
CA VAL A 157 -12.72 -15.01 12.35
C VAL A 157 -13.51 -14.32 11.24
N CYS A 158 -14.55 -15.01 10.74
CA CYS A 158 -15.45 -14.47 9.73
C CYS A 158 -16.22 -13.27 10.26
N VAL A 159 -16.15 -12.15 9.54
CA VAL A 159 -16.91 -10.92 9.77
C VAL A 159 -17.72 -10.50 8.54
N ASP A 160 -17.44 -11.06 7.36
CA ASP A 160 -18.27 -10.91 6.17
C ASP A 160 -19.60 -11.67 6.33
N PRO A 161 -20.77 -10.99 6.37
CA PRO A 161 -22.07 -11.64 6.52
C PRO A 161 -22.47 -12.50 5.32
N GLU A 162 -21.89 -12.25 4.14
CA GLU A 162 -22.20 -12.96 2.89
C GLU A 162 -21.21 -14.10 2.62
N TYR A 163 -20.16 -14.26 3.45
CA TYR A 163 -19.09 -15.23 3.21
C TYR A 163 -19.62 -16.65 2.98
N ASP A 164 -20.51 -17.13 3.86
CA ASP A 164 -21.11 -18.47 3.77
C ASP A 164 -22.20 -18.59 2.70
N LEU A 165 -22.63 -17.47 2.10
CA LEU A 165 -23.60 -17.45 1.01
C LEU A 165 -22.92 -17.61 -0.36
N ILE A 166 -21.62 -17.37 -0.44
CA ILE A 166 -20.82 -17.54 -1.66
C ILE A 166 -20.52 -19.03 -1.85
N GLU A 167 -21.25 -19.63 -2.78
CA GLU A 167 -21.12 -21.04 -3.15
C GLU A 167 -21.27 -21.25 -4.68
N PRO A 168 -20.32 -21.94 -5.34
CA PRO A 168 -19.10 -22.50 -4.77
C PRO A 168 -18.05 -21.40 -4.48
N LYS A 169 -17.24 -21.60 -3.43
CA LYS A 169 -16.04 -20.79 -3.20
C LYS A 169 -15.01 -21.00 -4.31
N GLY A 170 -14.23 -19.96 -4.62
CA GLY A 170 -13.18 -20.01 -5.65
C GLY A 170 -13.67 -19.94 -7.09
N LEU A 171 -14.91 -19.50 -7.33
CA LEU A 171 -15.50 -19.41 -8.68
C LEU A 171 -14.88 -18.31 -9.55
N TYR A 172 -14.39 -17.23 -8.94
CA TYR A 172 -13.86 -16.04 -9.59
C TYR A 172 -12.42 -15.77 -9.13
N PRO A 173 -11.43 -16.54 -9.62
CA PRO A 173 -10.04 -16.46 -9.16
C PRO A 173 -9.30 -15.18 -9.58
N ASN A 174 -9.78 -14.48 -10.62
CA ASN A 174 -9.15 -13.26 -11.13
C ASN A 174 -10.10 -12.06 -11.06
N VAL A 175 -9.54 -10.85 -11.05
CA VAL A 175 -10.31 -9.59 -11.04
C VAL A 175 -11.24 -9.51 -12.23
N GLU A 176 -10.82 -10.00 -13.39
CA GLU A 176 -11.60 -10.04 -14.63
C GLU A 176 -12.92 -10.81 -14.48
N ASP A 177 -12.96 -11.75 -13.54
CA ASP A 177 -14.09 -12.63 -13.26
C ASP A 177 -15.10 -11.97 -12.28
N LEU A 178 -14.74 -10.86 -11.64
CA LEU A 178 -15.63 -10.16 -10.69
C LEU A 178 -16.74 -9.39 -11.43
N GLU A 179 -17.98 -9.60 -11.00
CA GLU A 179 -19.16 -8.98 -11.60
C GLU A 179 -19.99 -8.21 -10.57
N ASN A 180 -20.63 -7.12 -11.00
CA ASN A 180 -21.70 -6.46 -10.27
C ASN A 180 -22.71 -5.81 -11.24
N GLU A 181 -23.56 -4.88 -10.74
CA GLU A 181 -24.55 -4.16 -11.57
C GLU A 181 -23.92 -3.32 -12.72
N ASP A 182 -22.63 -2.98 -12.62
CA ASP A 182 -21.84 -2.25 -13.60
C ASP A 182 -21.02 -3.22 -14.48
N SER A 183 -21.33 -3.25 -15.77
CA SER A 183 -20.63 -4.10 -16.74
C SER A 183 -19.15 -3.75 -16.95
N GLU A 184 -18.70 -2.59 -16.50
CA GLU A 184 -17.29 -2.17 -16.56
C GLU A 184 -16.55 -2.38 -15.24
N TYR A 185 -17.17 -3.01 -14.24
CA TYR A 185 -16.62 -3.10 -12.89
C TYR A 185 -15.22 -3.68 -12.82
N SER A 186 -15.01 -4.89 -13.35
CA SER A 186 -13.69 -5.54 -13.36
C SER A 186 -12.67 -4.71 -14.13
N ASN A 187 -13.05 -4.13 -15.28
CA ASN A 187 -12.17 -3.25 -16.06
C ASN A 187 -11.74 -2.00 -15.29
N LYS A 188 -12.63 -1.39 -14.48
CA LYS A 188 -12.28 -0.25 -13.64
C LYS A 188 -11.26 -0.62 -12.57
N ILE A 189 -11.42 -1.79 -11.95
CA ILE A 189 -10.47 -2.30 -10.96
C ILE A 189 -9.11 -2.54 -11.62
N VAL A 190 -9.07 -3.25 -12.76
CA VAL A 190 -7.83 -3.52 -13.50
C VAL A 190 -7.13 -2.22 -13.92
N ASN A 191 -7.89 -1.23 -14.41
CA ASN A 191 -7.32 0.06 -14.80
C ASN A 191 -6.68 0.81 -13.64
N ILE A 192 -7.32 0.80 -12.46
CA ILE A 192 -6.75 1.42 -11.25
C ILE A 192 -5.52 0.63 -10.79
N LEU A 193 -5.61 -0.70 -10.75
CA LEU A 193 -4.51 -1.58 -10.37
C LEU A 193 -3.26 -1.34 -11.22
N GLN A 194 -3.40 -1.28 -12.54
CA GLN A 194 -2.29 -1.02 -13.46
C GLN A 194 -1.66 0.36 -13.24
N GLN A 195 -2.47 1.37 -12.93
CA GLN A 195 -1.95 2.71 -12.62
C GLN A 195 -1.17 2.72 -11.30
N ILE A 196 -1.69 2.06 -10.25
CA ILE A 196 -0.99 1.91 -8.97
C ILE A 196 0.37 1.25 -9.18
N ILE A 197 0.41 0.12 -9.90
CA ILE A 197 1.66 -0.62 -10.18
C ILE A 197 2.65 0.26 -10.96
N GLY A 198 2.15 1.11 -11.86
CA GLY A 198 2.95 2.04 -12.65
C GLY A 198 3.40 3.31 -11.90
N THR A 199 2.84 3.60 -10.73
CA THR A 199 3.15 4.81 -9.95
C THR A 199 4.62 4.84 -9.55
N GLN A 200 5.29 5.95 -9.89
CA GLN A 200 6.68 6.19 -9.54
C GLN A 200 6.75 6.80 -8.14
N ILE A 201 7.44 6.13 -7.23
CA ILE A 201 7.62 6.64 -5.86
C ILE A 201 8.57 7.84 -5.93
N THR A 202 8.06 9.02 -5.59
CA THR A 202 8.89 10.21 -5.41
C THR A 202 9.32 10.25 -3.95
N LEU A 203 10.59 9.93 -3.68
CA LEU A 203 11.18 10.19 -2.38
C LEU A 203 11.35 11.70 -2.23
N SER A 204 10.54 12.35 -1.39
CA SER A 204 10.82 13.71 -0.96
C SER A 204 12.10 13.70 -0.12
N THR A 205 13.23 14.04 -0.74
CA THR A 205 14.40 14.50 0.00
C THR A 205 14.05 15.86 0.59
N ASP A 206 13.71 15.91 1.86
CA ASP A 206 13.65 17.16 2.62
C ASP A 206 15.08 17.65 2.86
N ASN A 207 15.73 18.17 1.81
CA ASN A 207 16.86 19.07 1.93
C ASN A 207 16.30 20.50 1.98
N GLU A 208 15.82 20.91 3.16
CA GLU A 208 15.70 22.33 3.46
C GLU A 208 17.12 22.91 3.62
N LEU A 209 17.63 23.48 2.53
CA LEU A 209 18.72 24.45 2.56
C LEU A 209 18.19 25.71 3.25
N TYR A 210 18.54 25.92 4.52
CA TYR A 210 18.43 27.22 5.16
C TYR A 210 19.41 28.17 4.49
N GLU A 211 18.91 29.09 3.67
CA GLU A 211 19.64 30.29 3.27
C GLU A 211 19.73 31.24 4.47
N ASP A 212 20.94 31.41 4.96
CA ASP A 212 21.31 32.28 6.08
C ASP A 212 21.42 33.73 5.57
N GLU A 213 20.33 34.50 5.64
CA GLU A 213 20.39 35.96 5.45
C GLU A 213 20.66 36.64 6.80
N ASN A 214 21.92 37.03 6.98
CA ASN A 214 22.33 38.03 7.96
C ASN A 214 21.77 39.41 7.55
N GLU A 215 20.97 40.04 8.41
CA GLU A 215 21.01 41.50 8.54
C GLU A 215 20.82 41.94 10.00
N ASP A 216 21.83 42.69 10.44
CA ASP A 216 22.06 43.23 11.76
C ASP A 216 21.24 44.51 11.97
N SER A 217 20.67 44.68 13.17
CA SER A 217 20.88 45.86 14.04
C SER A 217 19.66 46.36 14.83
N ASN A 218 19.97 46.57 16.12
CA ASN A 218 19.48 47.59 17.06
C ASN A 218 18.21 47.37 17.92
N SER A 219 18.49 46.96 19.16
CA SER A 219 18.24 47.73 20.41
C SER A 219 16.84 48.29 20.66
N THR A 220 16.15 47.80 21.70
CA THR A 220 16.03 48.54 22.99
C THR A 220 15.52 47.67 24.15
N ASN A 221 15.86 48.13 25.35
CA ASN A 221 15.72 47.57 26.70
C ASN A 221 14.28 47.28 27.17
N GLU A 222 14.09 46.33 28.10
CA GLU A 222 13.75 46.61 29.53
C GLU A 222 13.59 45.33 30.38
N GLU A 223 13.51 45.53 31.69
CA GLU A 223 14.06 44.72 32.79
C GLU A 223 13.23 43.55 33.37
N LYS A 224 13.97 42.58 33.95
CA LYS A 224 13.80 41.83 35.22
C LYS A 224 12.40 41.64 35.84
N ASN A 225 12.08 40.39 36.22
CA ASN A 225 12.31 39.94 37.61
C ASN A 225 12.02 38.44 37.83
N SER A 226 12.87 37.86 38.67
CA SER A 226 12.83 36.52 39.27
C SER A 226 11.80 36.37 40.39
N THR A 227 11.26 35.17 40.63
CA THR A 227 11.17 34.59 42.00
C THR A 227 10.88 33.08 41.96
N GLU A 228 11.54 32.37 42.89
CA GLU A 228 11.57 30.93 43.13
C GLU A 228 10.38 30.37 43.95
N ASP A 229 10.27 29.04 43.89
CA ASP A 229 9.83 28.06 44.90
C ASP A 229 8.35 27.92 45.32
N LEU A 230 7.78 26.71 45.12
CA LEU A 230 7.59 25.71 46.19
C LEU A 230 6.91 24.41 45.69
N ILE A 231 7.18 23.33 46.43
CA ILE A 231 7.11 21.89 46.15
C ILE A 231 5.83 21.25 46.76
N LEU A 232 5.30 20.14 46.16
CA LEU A 232 5.02 18.81 46.80
C LEU A 232 3.83 18.00 46.21
N GLU A 233 4.19 16.83 45.64
CA GLU A 233 3.67 15.44 45.86
C GLU A 233 2.19 15.08 45.61
N ASN A 234 1.78 13.87 45.18
CA ASN A 234 2.33 12.57 44.76
C ASN A 234 1.14 11.81 44.11
N THR A 235 1.26 10.93 43.10
CA THR A 235 1.39 9.45 43.31
C THR A 235 1.63 8.67 41.98
N GLU A 236 2.45 7.62 42.10
CA GLU A 236 3.03 6.67 41.11
C GLU A 236 2.02 5.65 40.51
N GLN A 237 2.24 4.99 39.35
CA GLN A 237 3.15 3.85 39.03
C GLN A 237 3.07 3.52 37.51
N LYS A 238 3.96 2.82 36.79
CA LYS A 238 5.38 2.38 36.86
C LYS A 238 5.62 1.40 35.66
N SER A 239 6.63 1.62 34.81
CA SER A 239 7.35 0.55 34.07
C SER A 239 8.53 1.18 33.28
N SER A 240 9.71 1.33 33.89
CA SER A 240 10.90 0.46 33.74
C SER A 240 11.71 0.73 32.46
N ILE A 241 12.66 1.67 32.57
CA ILE A 241 13.76 1.90 31.63
C ILE A 241 14.88 0.90 31.96
N ALA A 242 15.30 0.08 31.00
CA ALA A 242 16.45 -0.81 31.15
C ALA A 242 17.68 -0.21 30.43
N THR A 243 18.72 0.11 31.21
CA THR A 243 20.05 0.49 30.71
C THR A 243 20.90 -0.77 30.53
N ILE A 244 21.56 -0.93 29.37
CA ILE A 244 22.53 -2.02 29.12
C ILE A 244 23.87 -1.41 28.68
N THR A 245 24.96 -1.93 29.24
CA THR A 245 26.34 -1.42 29.13
C THR A 245 27.30 -2.55 28.66
N THR A 246 28.08 -2.26 27.60
CA THR A 246 29.47 -2.68 27.25
C THR A 246 29.78 -4.14 26.83
N THR A 247 30.51 -4.34 25.71
CA THR A 247 31.98 -4.61 25.65
C THR A 247 32.46 -5.03 24.23
N GLU A 248 33.61 -4.47 23.83
CA GLU A 248 34.38 -4.63 22.57
C GLU A 248 35.01 -6.02 22.35
N VAL A 249 35.23 -6.40 21.06
CA VAL A 249 36.45 -7.09 20.57
C VAL A 249 36.73 -6.74 19.08
N GLN A 250 37.94 -6.22 18.77
CA GLN A 250 38.56 -5.95 17.44
C GLN A 250 38.84 -7.24 16.63
N SER A 251 39.06 -7.32 15.30
CA SER A 251 39.79 -6.45 14.37
C SER A 251 39.55 -6.85 12.88
N SER A 252 39.40 -5.89 11.98
CA SER A 252 40.26 -5.73 10.78
C SER A 252 39.96 -4.38 10.10
N GLU A 253 41.02 -3.65 9.76
CA GLU A 253 41.09 -2.22 9.47
C GLU A 253 40.07 -1.65 8.44
N THR A 254 39.15 -0.83 8.92
CA THR A 254 38.67 0.41 8.27
C THR A 254 38.20 1.36 9.37
N THR A 255 38.56 2.64 9.30
CA THR A 255 38.22 3.74 10.23
C THR A 255 36.96 3.50 11.07
N ASP A 256 37.17 3.14 12.34
CA ASP A 256 36.11 2.79 13.30
C ASP A 256 35.49 4.09 13.84
N LYS A 257 34.57 4.67 13.07
CA LYS A 257 33.67 5.70 13.55
C LYS A 257 32.49 4.96 14.16
N THR A 258 32.38 4.94 15.48
CA THR A 258 31.18 4.40 16.15
C THR A 258 29.97 5.16 15.60
N ILE A 259 29.14 4.46 14.82
CA ILE A 259 27.93 5.04 14.27
C ILE A 259 26.88 4.94 15.37
N GLU A 260 26.41 6.09 15.85
CA GLU A 260 25.31 6.12 16.80
C GLU A 260 24.03 5.66 16.09
N VAL A 261 23.41 4.62 16.64
CA VAL A 261 22.13 4.09 16.15
C VAL A 261 21.12 4.28 17.27
N THR A 262 20.03 4.95 16.96
CA THR A 262 18.93 5.18 17.90
C THR A 262 17.79 4.23 17.55
N VAL A 263 17.28 3.52 18.56
CA VAL A 263 16.03 2.77 18.43
C VAL A 263 14.91 3.72 18.79
N ASP A 264 14.10 4.08 17.80
CA ASP A 264 13.04 5.08 17.94
C ASP A 264 11.75 4.45 18.45
N VAL A 265 11.44 3.24 17.95
CA VAL A 265 10.25 2.48 18.37
C VAL A 265 10.62 1.02 18.61
N LEU A 266 10.12 0.46 19.70
CA LEU A 266 10.14 -0.98 19.98
C LEU A 266 8.77 -1.40 20.52
N ASN A 267 8.02 -2.12 19.68
CA ASN A 267 6.72 -2.67 20.02
C ASN A 267 6.77 -4.20 20.03
N ILE A 268 6.05 -4.78 21.00
CA ILE A 268 5.87 -6.23 21.10
C ILE A 268 4.37 -6.47 21.09
N ASP A 269 3.89 -7.03 19.98
CA ASP A 269 2.49 -7.37 19.78
C ASP A 269 2.28 -8.87 19.98
N GLY A 270 1.21 -9.23 20.68
CA GLY A 270 0.85 -10.63 20.87
C GLY A 270 -0.03 -10.84 22.08
N THR A 271 -0.48 -12.08 22.25
CA THR A 271 -1.50 -12.41 23.26
C THR A 271 -0.99 -12.36 24.72
N GLY A 272 0.32 -12.20 24.93
CA GLY A 272 0.94 -12.22 26.26
C GLY A 272 1.02 -13.60 26.93
N TYR A 273 0.54 -14.67 26.29
CA TYR A 273 0.57 -16.03 26.84
C TYR A 273 1.72 -16.87 26.28
N THR A 274 2.35 -17.68 27.14
CA THR A 274 3.41 -18.62 26.77
C THR A 274 2.91 -19.67 25.77
N GLY A 275 3.65 -19.89 24.69
CA GLY A 275 3.33 -20.89 23.66
C GLY A 275 2.60 -20.34 22.43
N ASN A 276 2.24 -19.06 22.42
CA ASN A 276 1.68 -18.36 21.26
C ASN A 276 2.75 -17.56 20.51
N THR A 277 2.45 -17.19 19.26
CA THR A 277 3.30 -16.29 18.46
C THR A 277 3.18 -14.85 18.97
N HIS A 278 4.33 -14.18 19.08
CA HIS A 278 4.43 -12.74 19.31
C HIS A 278 5.24 -12.13 18.17
N THR A 279 4.88 -10.91 17.80
CA THR A 279 5.55 -10.13 16.77
C THR A 279 6.30 -8.99 17.43
N ILE A 280 7.60 -8.90 17.20
CA ILE A 280 8.41 -7.77 17.63
C ILE A 280 8.61 -6.87 16.42
N ARG A 281 8.20 -5.61 16.55
CA ARG A 281 8.41 -4.56 15.54
C ARG A 281 9.31 -3.50 16.13
N SER A 282 10.39 -3.17 15.43
CA SER A 282 11.28 -2.08 15.83
C SER A 282 11.63 -1.20 14.64
N SER A 283 11.73 0.10 14.87
CA SER A 283 12.31 1.04 13.92
C SER A 283 13.46 1.80 14.58
N GLY A 284 14.40 2.26 13.76
CA GLY A 284 15.52 3.06 14.22
C GLY A 284 16.13 3.85 13.07
N THR A 285 16.90 4.84 13.44
CA THR A 285 17.56 5.76 12.52
C THR A 285 19.08 5.59 12.58
N SER A 286 19.73 5.77 11.43
CA SER A 286 21.18 5.77 11.30
C SER A 286 21.62 6.95 10.44
N GLU A 287 22.64 7.68 10.88
CA GLU A 287 23.18 8.86 10.18
C GLU A 287 23.64 8.57 8.74
N ASN A 288 23.99 7.31 8.43
CA ASN A 288 24.47 6.92 7.11
C ASN A 288 23.37 6.45 6.15
N GLY A 289 22.09 6.48 6.55
CA GLY A 289 20.96 6.03 5.73
C GLY A 289 20.94 4.54 5.41
N VAL A 290 21.75 3.73 6.10
CA VAL A 290 21.78 2.27 5.94
C VAL A 290 20.71 1.63 6.83
N LEU A 291 19.92 0.72 6.25
CA LEU A 291 18.94 -0.08 6.98
C LEU A 291 19.65 -1.21 7.74
N TYR A 292 19.51 -1.25 9.06
CA TYR A 292 20.05 -2.31 9.90
C TYR A 292 18.95 -3.29 10.31
N GLN A 293 19.26 -4.58 10.23
CA GLN A 293 18.37 -5.65 10.66
C GLN A 293 18.72 -6.06 12.10
N PHE A 294 17.73 -6.11 12.97
CA PHE A 294 17.86 -6.58 14.35
C PHE A 294 17.51 -8.06 14.43
N TRP A 295 18.16 -8.77 15.36
CA TRP A 295 17.92 -10.18 15.62
C TRP A 295 17.72 -10.38 17.11
N VAL A 296 16.74 -11.19 17.49
CA VAL A 296 16.62 -11.67 18.86
C VAL A 296 17.69 -12.74 19.07
N LYS A 297 18.50 -12.58 20.10
CA LYS A 297 19.49 -13.58 20.49
C LYS A 297 18.93 -14.37 21.68
N ASP A 298 18.69 -15.66 21.45
CA ASP A 298 18.34 -16.62 22.49
C ASP A 298 19.51 -16.88 23.47
#